data_AF-A0AAD9ME65-F1
#
_entry.id   AF-A0AAD9ME65-F1
#
_cell.length_a   1.000
_cell.length_b   1.000
_cell.length_c   1.000
_cell.angle_alpha   90.00
_cell.angle_beta   90.00
_cell.angle_gamma   90.00
#
_symmetry.space_group_name_H-M   'P 1'
#
loop_
_entity.id
_entity.type
_entity.pdbx_description
1 polymer ?
#
loop_
_entity_poly.entity_id
_entity_poly.type
_entity_poly.pdbx_seq_one_letter_code
_entity_poly.pdbx_strand_id
1 'polypeptide(L)'
;MATATTTATADATATEGPRQTPDAHVYYGYLFHKTGAAQTQPTPVLDALLRAIGIFIINEIGDKNIRALTPAKLAAFYKAVQGNYDSLFVDVPHQSISYIWQVTGCQHTLQPGDDDFNPPSVPALTLKGFVRWESIELLLGPQEHVPFLQYAVRHWNLKNPDDGTPFPPDLPSEAFPSEPDVDVDKWHRECANTLRKQTTTAQEIYTHSRGGKSGRGRRCGFDEG
;
A
#
# COMPACT_ATOMS: atom_id res chain seq x y z
N MET A 1 -55.35 -54.70 14.45
CA MET A 1 -54.93 -53.71 13.44
C MET A 1 -53.82 -52.87 14.04
N ALA A 2 -52.74 -52.71 13.25
CA ALA A 2 -51.59 -51.80 13.39
C ALA A 2 -50.68 -51.91 14.63
N THR A 3 -49.63 -52.72 14.46
CA THR A 3 -48.27 -52.54 15.01
C THR A 3 -47.66 -51.21 14.54
N ALA A 4 -46.98 -50.48 15.43
CA ALA A 4 -46.08 -49.40 15.07
C ALA A 4 -44.68 -49.66 15.64
N THR A 5 -43.70 -49.56 14.75
CA THR A 5 -42.32 -50.03 14.84
C THR A 5 -41.40 -48.84 14.58
N THR A 6 -40.38 -48.65 15.42
CA THR A 6 -39.07 -48.00 15.12
C THR A 6 -39.14 -46.45 14.95
N THR A 7 -38.20 -45.62 15.41
CA THR A 7 -36.72 -45.73 15.30
C THR A 7 -36.06 -44.72 16.24
N ALA A 8 -35.00 -45.16 16.92
CA ALA A 8 -34.04 -44.28 17.59
C ALA A 8 -33.15 -43.61 16.53
N THR A 9 -33.09 -42.28 16.52
CA THR A 9 -32.10 -41.52 15.76
C THR A 9 -30.78 -41.51 16.52
N ALA A 10 -29.79 -42.21 15.97
CA ALA A 10 -28.41 -42.15 16.40
C ALA A 10 -27.82 -40.77 16.08
N ASP A 11 -27.24 -40.14 17.10
CA ASP A 11 -26.50 -38.90 17.01
C ASP A 11 -25.14 -39.20 16.37
N ALA A 12 -24.97 -38.77 15.11
CA ALA A 12 -23.73 -38.93 14.38
C ALA A 12 -22.83 -37.72 14.66
N THR A 13 -21.95 -37.85 15.64
CA THR A 13 -20.80 -36.95 15.81
C THR A 13 -19.86 -37.14 14.63
N ALA A 14 -19.93 -36.25 13.64
CA ALA A 14 -18.94 -36.15 12.58
C ALA A 14 -17.66 -35.52 13.15
N THR A 15 -16.66 -36.36 13.37
CA THR A 15 -15.30 -35.93 13.70
C THR A 15 -14.68 -35.28 12.46
N GLU A 16 -14.69 -33.96 12.36
CA GLU A 16 -13.89 -33.21 11.39
C GLU A 16 -12.41 -33.51 11.69
N GLY A 17 -11.77 -34.30 10.82
CA GLY A 17 -10.32 -34.47 10.84
C GLY A 17 -9.59 -33.14 10.58
N PRO A 18 -8.32 -33.01 10.98
CA PRO A 18 -7.57 -31.77 10.78
C PRO A 18 -7.53 -31.43 9.28
N ARG A 19 -8.13 -30.29 8.94
CA ARG A 19 -8.11 -29.70 7.61
C ARG A 19 -6.64 -29.49 7.23
N GLN A 20 -6.12 -30.33 6.34
CA GLN A 20 -4.72 -30.24 5.91
C GLN A 20 -4.50 -28.86 5.32
N THR A 21 -3.65 -28.04 5.95
CA THR A 21 -3.20 -26.79 5.37
C THR A 21 -2.45 -27.12 4.09
N PRO A 22 -2.80 -26.53 2.93
CA PRO A 22 -2.06 -26.75 1.70
C PRO A 22 -0.59 -26.42 1.94
N ASP A 23 0.29 -27.21 1.33
CA ASP A 23 1.72 -26.93 1.32
C ASP A 23 1.93 -25.47 0.85
N ALA A 24 2.60 -24.66 1.67
CA ALA A 24 2.69 -23.22 1.43
C ALA A 24 3.43 -22.91 0.12
N HIS A 25 4.42 -23.72 -0.25
CA HIS A 25 5.15 -23.57 -1.51
C HIS A 25 4.24 -23.86 -2.71
N VAL A 26 3.36 -24.86 -2.62
CA VAL A 26 2.35 -25.14 -3.65
C VAL A 26 1.29 -24.04 -3.72
N TYR A 27 0.85 -23.52 -2.57
CA TYR A 27 -0.19 -22.48 -2.50
C TYR A 27 0.26 -21.18 -3.16
N TYR A 28 1.45 -20.68 -2.79
CA TYR A 28 1.95 -19.40 -3.29
C TYR A 28 2.49 -19.51 -4.72
N GLY A 29 3.22 -20.59 -5.04
CA GLY A 29 3.93 -20.69 -6.31
C GLY A 29 4.80 -19.44 -6.55
N TYR A 30 4.94 -19.04 -7.82
CA TYR A 30 5.57 -17.76 -8.17
C TYR A 30 4.50 -16.66 -8.27
N LEU A 31 4.71 -15.55 -7.56
CA LEU A 31 3.66 -14.55 -7.27
C LEU A 31 3.58 -13.40 -8.28
N PHE A 32 4.42 -13.42 -9.31
CA PHE A 32 4.36 -12.50 -10.44
C PHE A 32 4.20 -13.23 -11.75
N HIS A 33 3.58 -12.59 -12.74
CA HIS A 33 3.58 -13.07 -14.11
C HIS A 33 3.89 -11.91 -15.07
N LYS A 34 4.51 -12.24 -16.20
CA LYS A 34 4.74 -11.27 -17.27
C LYS A 34 3.52 -11.21 -18.17
N THR A 35 2.87 -10.05 -18.24
CA THR A 35 1.87 -9.74 -19.25
C THR A 35 2.54 -8.98 -20.40
N GLY A 36 2.73 -9.65 -21.54
CA GLY A 36 3.43 -9.07 -22.69
C GLY A 36 4.91 -8.80 -22.43
N ALA A 37 5.51 -7.94 -23.26
CA ALA A 37 6.96 -7.75 -23.27
C ALA A 37 7.52 -6.88 -22.12
N ALA A 38 6.68 -6.17 -21.36
CA ALA A 38 7.16 -5.12 -20.43
C ALA A 38 6.31 -4.88 -19.17
N GLN A 39 5.32 -5.72 -18.85
CA GLN A 39 4.53 -5.53 -17.63
C GLN A 39 4.58 -6.78 -16.75
N THR A 40 5.34 -6.68 -15.66
CA THR A 40 5.29 -7.65 -14.55
C THR A 40 4.10 -7.27 -13.66
N GLN A 41 3.17 -8.20 -13.47
CA GLN A 41 1.92 -8.01 -12.71
C GLN A 41 1.81 -9.02 -11.57
N PRO A 42 1.21 -8.65 -10.43
CA PRO A 42 0.94 -9.59 -9.35
C PRO A 42 -0.06 -10.66 -9.79
N THR A 43 0.11 -11.89 -9.31
CA THR A 43 -0.93 -12.92 -9.43
C THR A 43 -2.16 -12.56 -8.59
N PRO A 44 -3.32 -13.19 -8.83
CA PRO A 44 -4.49 -13.03 -7.96
C PRO A 44 -4.20 -13.36 -6.48
N VAL A 45 -3.31 -14.31 -6.22
CA VAL A 45 -2.88 -14.66 -4.86
C VAL A 45 -2.11 -13.52 -4.21
N LEU A 46 -1.14 -12.92 -4.92
CA LEU A 46 -0.39 -11.77 -4.41
C LEU A 46 -1.30 -10.55 -4.21
N ASP A 47 -2.19 -10.28 -5.17
CA ASP A 47 -3.16 -9.20 -5.10
C ASP A 47 -4.09 -9.36 -3.88
N ALA A 48 -4.64 -10.55 -3.63
CA ALA A 48 -5.45 -10.84 -2.45
C ALA A 48 -4.65 -10.68 -1.14
N LEU A 49 -3.40 -11.15 -1.11
CA LEU A 49 -2.51 -11.00 0.05
C LEU A 49 -2.23 -9.53 0.36
N LEU A 50 -1.84 -8.74 -0.64
CA LEU A 50 -1.55 -7.31 -0.48
C LEU A 50 -2.80 -6.53 -0.06
N ARG A 51 -3.99 -6.90 -0.57
CA ARG A 51 -5.26 -6.35 -0.06
C ARG A 51 -5.48 -6.69 1.41
N ALA A 52 -5.24 -7.94 1.83
CA ALA A 52 -5.39 -8.35 3.22
C ALA A 52 -4.47 -7.55 4.15
N ILE A 53 -3.22 -7.32 3.74
CA ILE A 53 -2.27 -6.45 4.44
C ILE A 53 -2.81 -5.02 4.51
N GLY A 54 -3.23 -4.44 3.38
CA GLY A 54 -3.80 -3.09 3.34
C GLY A 54 -5.02 -2.92 4.26
N ILE A 55 -5.91 -3.91 4.30
CA ILE A 55 -7.07 -3.93 5.20
C ILE A 55 -6.61 -4.02 6.66
N PHE A 56 -5.60 -4.84 6.97
CA PHE A 56 -5.04 -4.93 8.31
C PHE A 56 -4.43 -3.60 8.75
N ILE A 57 -3.68 -2.91 7.88
CA ILE A 57 -3.11 -1.59 8.17
C ILE A 57 -4.23 -0.57 8.49
N ILE A 58 -5.28 -0.54 7.67
CA ILE A 58 -6.43 0.34 7.87
C ILE A 58 -7.08 0.12 9.24
N ASN A 59 -7.19 -1.12 9.69
CA ASN A 59 -7.94 -1.45 10.92
C ASN A 59 -7.08 -1.45 12.19
N GLU A 60 -5.83 -1.91 12.12
CA GLU A 60 -5.05 -2.29 13.29
C GLU A 60 -3.76 -1.49 13.48
N ILE A 61 -3.24 -0.86 12.43
CA ILE A 61 -1.94 -0.17 12.48
C ILE A 61 -2.12 1.35 12.61
N GLY A 62 -1.29 1.97 13.46
CA GLY A 62 -1.31 3.41 13.71
C GLY A 62 -2.59 3.86 14.42
N ASP A 63 -3.07 5.06 14.08
CA ASP A 63 -4.37 5.54 14.57
C ASP A 63 -5.52 4.73 13.93
N LYS A 64 -6.26 4.00 14.76
CA LYS A 64 -7.37 3.13 14.33
C LYS A 64 -8.63 3.90 13.91
N ASN A 65 -8.73 5.19 14.25
CA ASN A 65 -9.81 6.07 13.82
C ASN A 65 -9.64 6.52 12.36
N ILE A 66 -8.40 6.57 11.88
CA ILE A 66 -8.11 6.86 10.47
C ILE A 66 -8.37 5.58 9.67
N ARG A 67 -9.35 5.63 8.75
CA ARG A 67 -9.73 4.48 7.90
C ARG A 67 -9.17 4.58 6.46
N ALA A 68 -8.00 5.18 6.32
CA ALA A 68 -7.33 5.41 5.04
C ALA A 68 -5.84 5.08 5.13
N LEU A 69 -5.22 4.65 4.03
CA LEU A 69 -3.78 4.35 3.93
C LEU A 69 -2.98 5.64 3.70
N THR A 70 -2.97 6.51 4.72
CA THR A 70 -2.19 7.76 4.73
C THR A 70 -0.69 7.48 4.93
N PRO A 71 0.21 8.43 4.61
CA PRO A 71 1.64 8.32 4.93
C PRO A 71 1.90 7.93 6.39
N ALA A 72 1.18 8.52 7.34
CA ALA A 72 1.30 8.16 8.76
C ALA A 72 0.98 6.68 9.04
N LYS A 73 -0.04 6.12 8.39
CA LYS A 73 -0.37 4.68 8.47
C LYS A 73 0.72 3.81 7.86
N LEU A 74 1.24 4.21 6.71
CA LEU A 74 2.28 3.46 6.00
C LEU A 74 3.60 3.48 6.77
N ALA A 75 4.01 4.63 7.33
CA ALA A 75 5.17 4.72 8.22
C ALA A 75 5.05 3.79 9.43
N ALA A 76 3.87 3.77 10.06
CA ALA A 76 3.60 2.85 11.17
C ALA A 76 3.62 1.38 10.74
N PHE A 77 3.14 1.07 9.53
CA PHE A 77 3.21 -0.27 8.93
C PHE A 77 4.65 -0.76 8.79
N TYR A 78 5.52 0.02 8.14
CA TYR A 78 6.92 -0.39 7.94
C TYR A 78 7.63 -0.62 9.28
N LYS A 79 7.37 0.20 10.29
CA LYS A 79 7.89 -0.03 11.65
C LYS A 79 7.35 -1.31 12.29
N ALA A 80 6.06 -1.61 12.11
CA ALA A 80 5.43 -2.81 12.65
C ALA A 80 6.00 -4.12 12.08
N VAL A 81 6.54 -4.08 10.85
CA VAL A 81 7.23 -5.19 10.18
C VAL A 81 8.76 -5.11 10.28
N GLN A 82 9.27 -4.31 11.23
CA GLN A 82 10.70 -4.14 11.54
C GLN A 82 11.53 -3.39 10.47
N GLY A 83 10.88 -2.71 9.52
CA GLY A 83 11.50 -1.77 8.59
C GLY A 83 11.45 -0.32 9.07
N ASN A 84 11.96 0.60 8.25
CA ASN A 84 11.84 2.04 8.49
C ASN A 84 11.77 2.81 7.17
N TYR A 85 10.58 3.35 6.86
CA TYR A 85 10.32 4.16 5.66
C TYR A 85 9.96 5.61 6.00
N ASP A 86 10.37 6.10 7.18
CA ASP A 86 10.12 7.48 7.59
C ASP A 86 10.72 8.49 6.60
N SER A 87 11.86 8.17 5.97
CA SER A 87 12.47 9.01 4.94
C SER A 87 11.57 9.27 3.74
N LEU A 88 10.52 8.44 3.52
CA LEU A 88 9.51 8.65 2.49
C LEU A 88 8.18 9.12 3.08
N PHE A 89 7.69 8.49 4.16
CA PHE A 89 6.33 8.73 4.64
C PHE A 89 6.21 9.76 5.76
N VAL A 90 7.34 10.21 6.33
CA VAL A 90 7.40 11.26 7.36
C VAL A 90 8.11 12.49 6.82
N ASP A 91 9.27 12.30 6.17
CA ASP A 91 10.15 13.42 5.81
C ASP A 91 9.79 14.08 4.47
N VAL A 92 9.07 13.37 3.59
CA VAL A 92 8.69 13.89 2.27
C VAL A 92 7.34 14.63 2.34
N PRO A 93 7.23 15.83 1.75
CA PRO A 93 5.96 16.54 1.69
C PRO A 93 4.85 15.73 1.01
N HIS A 94 3.63 15.81 1.55
CA HIS A 94 2.44 15.13 1.04
C HIS A 94 2.21 15.32 -0.47
N GLN A 95 2.43 16.53 -1.01
CA GLN A 95 2.30 16.79 -2.44
C GLN A 95 3.29 15.96 -3.27
N SER A 96 4.53 15.79 -2.79
CA SER A 96 5.54 14.98 -3.45
C SER A 96 5.19 13.49 -3.39
N ILE A 97 4.66 12.99 -2.27
CA ILE A 97 4.15 11.61 -2.17
C ILE A 97 3.00 11.37 -3.15
N SER A 98 2.01 12.27 -3.19
CA SER A 98 0.89 12.21 -4.13
C SER A 98 1.37 12.14 -5.58
N TYR A 99 2.36 12.96 -5.93
CA TYR A 99 2.96 12.93 -7.26
C TYR A 99 3.68 11.62 -7.55
N ILE A 100 4.49 11.09 -6.61
CA ILE A 100 5.15 9.78 -6.74
C ILE A 100 4.10 8.71 -7.06
N TRP A 101 3.00 8.68 -6.32
CA TRP A 101 1.91 7.76 -6.57
C TRP A 101 1.22 7.97 -7.91
N GLN A 102 1.06 9.21 -8.37
CA GLN A 102 0.50 9.51 -9.68
C GLN A 102 1.38 8.96 -10.82
N VAL A 103 2.69 9.25 -10.79
CA VAL A 103 3.60 8.79 -11.86
C VAL A 103 3.82 7.29 -11.84
N THR A 104 3.70 6.66 -10.66
CA THR A 104 3.81 5.21 -10.53
C THR A 104 2.50 4.45 -10.81
N GLY A 105 1.39 5.19 -10.99
CA GLY A 105 0.06 4.61 -11.19
C GLY A 105 -0.54 4.02 -9.91
N CYS A 106 -0.03 4.39 -8.74
CA CYS A 106 -0.60 4.01 -7.45
C CYS A 106 -1.84 4.87 -7.20
N GLN A 107 -3.02 4.25 -7.36
CA GLN A 107 -4.29 4.94 -7.15
C GLN A 107 -4.40 5.45 -5.70
N HIS A 108 -4.70 6.75 -5.56
CA HIS A 108 -4.84 7.38 -4.26
C HIS A 108 -5.95 8.43 -4.28
N THR A 109 -6.33 8.86 -3.09
CA THR A 109 -7.27 9.96 -2.82
C THR A 109 -6.56 11.04 -2.02
N LEU A 110 -7.18 12.22 -1.89
CA LEU A 110 -6.72 13.25 -0.97
C LEU A 110 -7.69 13.35 0.21
N GLN A 111 -7.15 13.29 1.42
CA GLN A 111 -7.86 13.43 2.68
C GLN A 111 -7.70 14.87 3.21
N PRO A 112 -8.67 15.37 3.99
CA PRO A 112 -8.52 16.63 4.72
C PRO A 112 -7.24 16.65 5.55
N GLY A 113 -6.63 17.84 5.68
CA GLY A 113 -5.56 18.07 6.65
C GLY A 113 -6.11 18.60 7.97
N ASP A 114 -5.22 19.12 8.82
CA ASP A 114 -5.60 19.67 10.13
C ASP A 114 -6.30 21.05 10.03
N ASP A 115 -6.16 21.73 8.90
CA ASP A 115 -6.78 23.04 8.65
C ASP A 115 -8.04 22.87 7.78
N ASP A 116 -9.20 23.02 8.41
CA ASP A 116 -10.53 22.89 7.80
C ASP A 116 -10.82 23.90 6.68
N PHE A 117 -10.05 24.99 6.58
CA PHE A 117 -10.22 26.01 5.54
C PHE A 117 -9.47 25.69 4.24
N ASN A 118 -8.56 24.70 4.27
CA ASN A 118 -7.78 24.30 3.11
C ASN A 118 -8.40 23.10 2.39
N PRO A 119 -8.19 22.96 1.06
CA PRO A 119 -8.60 21.77 0.34
C PRO A 119 -7.87 20.52 0.86
N PRO A 120 -8.47 19.33 0.71
CA PRO A 120 -7.81 18.06 1.00
C PRO A 120 -6.45 17.94 0.31
N SER A 121 -5.43 17.56 1.08
CA SER A 121 -4.04 17.55 0.63
C SER A 121 -3.21 16.38 1.15
N VAL A 122 -3.70 15.61 2.12
CA VAL A 122 -3.01 14.42 2.64
C VAL A 122 -3.32 13.25 1.72
N PRO A 123 -2.36 12.70 0.96
CA PRO A 123 -2.68 11.62 0.05
C PRO A 123 -2.94 10.34 0.83
N ALA A 124 -3.81 9.47 0.33
CA ALA A 124 -4.03 8.14 0.90
C ALA A 124 -4.25 7.12 -0.20
N LEU A 125 -3.49 6.02 -0.18
CA LEU A 125 -3.65 4.94 -1.15
C LEU A 125 -5.03 4.31 -1.01
N THR A 126 -5.64 3.96 -2.15
CA THR A 126 -6.72 2.97 -2.14
C THR A 126 -6.11 1.58 -1.98
N LEU A 127 -6.90 0.54 -1.67
CA LEU A 127 -6.37 -0.83 -1.64
C LEU A 127 -5.75 -1.22 -2.99
N LYS A 128 -6.35 -0.82 -4.11
CA LYS A 128 -5.77 -1.02 -5.44
C LYS A 128 -4.43 -0.30 -5.61
N GLY A 129 -4.33 0.93 -5.12
CA GLY A 129 -3.07 1.68 -5.11
C GLY A 129 -2.01 1.03 -4.24
N PHE A 130 -2.39 0.49 -3.08
CA PHE A 130 -1.49 -0.21 -2.18
C PHE A 130 -0.95 -1.51 -2.78
N VAL A 131 -1.81 -2.31 -3.43
CA VAL A 131 -1.37 -3.48 -4.20
C VAL A 131 -0.34 -3.07 -5.25
N ARG A 132 -0.60 -1.99 -5.99
CA ARG A 132 0.33 -1.49 -7.01
C ARG A 132 1.66 -1.01 -6.40
N TRP A 133 1.59 -0.26 -5.30
CA TRP A 133 2.75 0.24 -4.55
C TRP A 133 3.65 -0.90 -4.10
N GLU A 134 3.13 -1.83 -3.30
CA GLU A 134 3.91 -2.96 -2.77
C GLU A 134 4.43 -3.87 -3.89
N SER A 135 3.66 -4.04 -4.98
CA SER A 135 4.16 -4.80 -6.15
C SER A 135 5.39 -4.15 -6.78
N ILE A 136 5.43 -2.81 -6.90
CA ILE A 136 6.58 -2.08 -7.42
C ILE A 136 7.77 -2.22 -6.46
N GLU A 137 7.54 -2.00 -5.17
CA GLU A 137 8.58 -2.08 -4.14
C GLU A 137 9.22 -3.48 -4.07
N LEU A 138 8.42 -4.55 -4.16
CA LEU A 138 8.92 -5.94 -4.26
C LEU A 138 9.76 -6.18 -5.52
N LEU A 139 9.42 -5.53 -6.63
CA LEU A 139 10.17 -5.63 -7.89
C LEU A 139 11.43 -4.77 -7.89
N LEU A 140 11.51 -3.71 -7.08
CA LEU A 140 12.66 -2.81 -6.99
C LEU A 140 13.67 -3.24 -5.92
N GLY A 141 13.19 -3.77 -4.80
CA GLY A 141 13.99 -4.12 -3.64
C GLY A 141 13.49 -5.39 -2.95
N PRO A 142 13.47 -6.55 -3.62
CA PRO A 142 12.91 -7.78 -3.04
C PRO A 142 13.59 -8.16 -1.71
N GLN A 143 14.88 -7.87 -1.57
CA GLN A 143 15.64 -8.19 -0.35
C GLN A 143 15.18 -7.42 0.89
N GLU A 144 14.57 -6.26 0.70
CA GLU A 144 14.00 -5.47 1.78
C GLU A 144 12.51 -5.76 1.97
N HIS A 145 11.74 -5.82 0.88
CA HIS A 145 10.28 -5.89 0.95
C HIS A 145 9.72 -7.30 1.16
N VAL A 146 10.39 -8.35 0.68
CA VAL A 146 9.91 -9.73 0.90
C VAL A 146 9.87 -10.09 2.39
N PRO A 147 10.92 -9.80 3.20
CA PRO A 147 10.86 -9.98 4.65
C PRO A 147 9.69 -9.28 5.34
N PHE A 148 9.27 -8.10 4.87
CA PHE A 148 8.13 -7.37 5.44
C PHE A 148 6.81 -8.14 5.24
N LEU A 149 6.58 -8.67 4.05
CA LEU A 149 5.40 -9.49 3.76
C LEU A 149 5.43 -10.81 4.55
N GLN A 150 6.59 -11.46 4.62
CA GLN A 150 6.76 -12.68 5.40
C GLN A 150 6.45 -12.45 6.88
N TYR A 151 6.90 -11.34 7.45
CA TYR A 151 6.55 -10.95 8.80
C TYR A 151 5.05 -10.77 8.97
N ALA A 152 4.40 -10.01 8.08
CA ALA A 152 2.96 -9.74 8.15
C ALA A 152 2.13 -11.04 8.10
N VAL A 153 2.41 -11.93 7.14
CA VAL A 153 1.71 -13.21 6.99
C VAL A 153 1.86 -14.09 8.23
N ARG A 154 3.08 -14.17 8.78
CA ARG A 154 3.39 -15.02 9.94
C ARG A 154 2.74 -14.53 11.24
N HIS A 155 2.56 -13.22 11.41
CA HIS A 155 2.19 -12.65 12.71
C HIS A 155 0.76 -12.09 12.78
N TRP A 156 0.13 -11.77 11.65
CA TRP A 156 -1.16 -11.05 11.67
C TRP A 156 -2.38 -11.92 11.38
N ASN A 157 -2.19 -13.23 11.15
CA ASN A 157 -3.28 -14.17 10.87
C ASN A 157 -4.20 -13.67 9.75
N LEU A 158 -3.57 -13.23 8.65
CA LEU A 158 -4.26 -12.62 7.52
C LEU A 158 -5.21 -13.63 6.86
N LYS A 159 -6.36 -13.12 6.42
CA LYS A 159 -7.36 -13.89 5.66
C LYS A 159 -7.53 -13.27 4.29
N ASN A 160 -7.69 -14.13 3.28
CA ASN A 160 -8.02 -13.71 1.94
C ASN A 160 -9.37 -12.95 1.98
N PRO A 161 -9.41 -11.69 1.51
CA PRO A 161 -10.62 -10.88 1.58
C PRO A 161 -11.76 -11.40 0.70
N ASP A 162 -11.46 -12.24 -0.30
CA ASP A 162 -12.44 -12.71 -1.28
C ASP A 162 -13.21 -13.95 -0.79
N ASP A 163 -12.56 -14.84 -0.04
CA ASP A 163 -13.14 -16.12 0.41
C ASP A 163 -13.03 -16.38 1.93
N GLY A 164 -12.32 -15.51 2.67
CA GLY A 164 -12.13 -15.61 4.11
C GLY A 164 -11.15 -16.70 4.57
N THR A 165 -10.49 -17.40 3.65
CA THR A 165 -9.52 -18.46 3.96
C THR A 165 -8.23 -17.86 4.54
N PRO A 166 -7.60 -18.50 5.55
CA PRO A 166 -6.32 -18.03 6.07
C PRO A 166 -5.21 -18.28 5.05
N PHE A 167 -4.28 -17.32 4.94
CA PHE A 167 -3.05 -17.52 4.17
C PHE A 167 -2.09 -18.48 4.89
N PRO A 168 -1.37 -19.38 4.19
CA PRO A 168 -0.33 -20.19 4.80
C PRO A 168 0.76 -19.30 5.46
N PRO A 169 1.16 -19.57 6.71
CA PRO A 169 2.03 -18.65 7.47
C PRO A 169 3.47 -18.57 6.96
N ASP A 170 3.93 -19.59 6.24
CA ASP A 170 5.29 -19.69 5.72
C ASP A 170 5.33 -19.29 4.23
N LEU A 171 5.41 -17.98 3.97
CA LEU A 171 5.54 -17.41 2.63
C LEU A 171 7.00 -17.59 2.12
N PRO A 172 7.27 -18.46 1.12
CA PRO A 172 8.64 -18.74 0.67
C PRO A 172 9.23 -17.57 -0.11
N SER A 173 10.54 -17.33 0.05
CA SER A 173 11.25 -16.27 -0.68
C SER A 173 11.29 -16.54 -2.19
N GLU A 174 11.29 -17.81 -2.59
CA GLU A 174 11.27 -18.27 -3.98
C GLU A 174 9.96 -17.92 -4.71
N ALA A 175 8.92 -17.51 -3.97
CA ALA A 175 7.70 -16.98 -4.57
C ALA A 175 7.89 -15.59 -5.20
N PHE A 176 9.02 -14.92 -4.93
CA PHE A 176 9.32 -13.56 -5.37
C PHE A 176 10.58 -13.52 -6.26
N PRO A 177 10.80 -12.41 -6.99
CA PRO A 177 12.08 -12.17 -7.64
C PRO A 177 13.22 -12.16 -6.63
N SER A 178 14.35 -12.77 -6.96
CA SER A 178 15.56 -12.72 -6.12
C SER A 178 16.36 -11.43 -6.31
N GLU A 179 16.14 -10.72 -7.40
CA GLU A 179 16.88 -9.50 -7.76
C GLU A 179 15.89 -8.46 -8.30
N PRO A 180 16.24 -7.17 -8.27
CA PRO A 180 15.42 -6.12 -8.86
C PRO A 180 15.10 -6.38 -10.34
N ASP A 181 13.84 -6.14 -10.72
CA ASP A 181 13.40 -6.22 -12.11
C ASP A 181 13.99 -5.03 -12.90
N VAL A 182 14.84 -5.35 -13.87
CA VAL A 182 15.64 -4.37 -14.63
C VAL A 182 14.75 -3.35 -15.37
N ASP A 183 13.60 -3.77 -15.87
CA ASP A 183 12.69 -2.90 -16.63
C ASP A 183 11.96 -1.94 -15.70
N VAL A 184 11.50 -2.44 -14.54
CA VAL A 184 10.86 -1.64 -13.50
C VAL A 184 11.85 -0.65 -12.89
N ASP A 185 13.07 -1.07 -12.61
CA ASP A 185 14.15 -0.24 -12.07
C ASP A 185 14.57 0.87 -13.06
N LYS A 186 14.65 0.56 -14.36
CA LYS A 186 14.87 1.57 -15.40
C LYS A 186 13.74 2.60 -15.43
N TRP A 187 12.49 2.16 -15.47
CA TRP A 187 11.34 3.05 -15.45
C TRP A 187 11.28 3.91 -14.17
N HIS A 188 11.58 3.32 -13.01
CA HIS A 188 11.62 4.02 -11.74
C HIS A 188 12.68 5.14 -11.73
N ARG A 189 13.88 4.89 -12.28
CA ARG A 189 14.91 5.93 -12.46
C ARG A 189 14.46 7.06 -13.38
N GLU A 190 13.74 6.75 -14.46
CA GLU A 190 13.20 7.76 -15.38
C GLU A 190 12.14 8.65 -14.70
N CYS A 191 11.27 8.05 -13.88
CA CYS A 191 10.33 8.79 -13.03
C CYS A 191 11.04 9.66 -11.99
N ALA A 192 12.06 9.14 -11.30
CA ALA A 192 12.86 9.88 -10.32
C ALA A 192 13.60 11.08 -10.94
N ASN A 193 14.10 10.94 -12.18
CA ASN A 193 14.73 12.04 -12.90
C ASN A 193 13.73 13.13 -13.29
N THR A 194 12.50 12.75 -13.64
CA THR A 194 11.42 13.70 -13.93
C THR A 194 11.00 14.47 -12.68
N LEU A 195 10.88 13.77 -11.55
CA LEU A 195 10.66 14.33 -10.21
C LEU A 195 11.70 15.40 -9.85
N ARG A 196 12.99 15.09 -10.02
CA ARG A 196 14.08 16.03 -9.71
C ARG A 196 13.97 17.30 -10.53
N LYS A 197 13.73 17.19 -11.85
CA LYS A 197 13.60 18.33 -12.76
C LYS A 197 12.44 19.25 -12.37
N GLN A 198 11.27 18.68 -12.07
CA GLN A 198 10.09 19.47 -11.68
C GLN A 198 10.25 20.15 -10.32
N THR A 199 10.92 19.49 -9.37
CA THR A 199 11.22 20.08 -8.05
C THR A 199 12.14 21.29 -8.18
N THR A 200 13.19 21.19 -9.02
CA THR A 200 14.07 22.33 -9.35
C THR A 200 13.29 23.48 -9.95
N THR A 201 12.43 23.23 -10.95
CA THR A 201 11.62 24.27 -11.59
C THR A 201 10.63 24.95 -10.62
N ALA A 202 10.00 24.19 -9.72
CA ALA A 202 9.10 24.75 -8.72
C ALA A 202 9.84 25.63 -7.69
N GLN A 203 11.03 25.23 -7.24
CA GLN A 203 11.90 26.04 -6.37
C GLN A 203 12.39 27.30 -7.07
N GLU A 204 12.72 27.24 -8.36
CA GLU A 204 13.12 28.40 -9.16
C GLU A 204 11.98 29.41 -9.33
N ILE A 205 10.75 28.97 -9.60
CA ILE A 205 9.57 29.84 -9.70
C ILE A 205 9.25 30.50 -8.34
N TYR A 206 9.34 29.74 -7.26
CA TYR A 206 9.12 30.26 -5.90
C TYR A 206 10.17 31.30 -5.50
N THR A 207 11.45 31.06 -5.80
CA THR A 207 12.52 32.02 -5.52
C THR A 207 12.43 33.27 -6.39
N HIS A 208 12.05 33.15 -7.66
CA HIS A 208 11.82 34.30 -8.55
C HIS A 208 10.61 35.15 -8.12
N SER A 209 9.52 34.52 -7.69
CA SER A 209 8.33 35.25 -7.23
C SER A 209 8.53 35.99 -5.89
N ARG A 210 9.46 35.53 -5.04
CA ARG A 210 9.84 36.22 -3.80
C ARG A 210 10.83 37.38 -4.01
N GLY A 211 11.55 37.40 -5.13
CA GLY A 211 12.44 38.49 -5.52
C GLY A 211 11.72 39.73 -6.11
N GLY A 212 10.41 39.62 -6.38
CA GLY A 212 9.63 40.60 -7.13
C GLY A 212 8.69 41.50 -6.32
N LYS A 213 9.00 41.87 -5.07
CA LYS A 213 8.28 42.95 -4.36
C LYS A 213 9.24 43.84 -3.55
N SER A 214 10.02 44.65 -4.25
CA SER A 214 10.51 45.94 -3.74
C SER A 214 10.24 46.99 -4.80
N GLY A 215 9.17 47.78 -4.63
CA GLY A 215 8.84 48.81 -5.60
C GLY A 215 7.49 49.47 -5.40
N ARG A 216 7.51 50.62 -4.71
CA ARG A 216 6.48 51.68 -4.65
C ARG A 216 5.19 51.39 -3.88
N GLY A 217 5.21 51.85 -2.63
CA GLY A 217 3.99 52.27 -1.95
C GLY A 217 3.27 53.37 -2.72
N ARG A 218 1.96 53.19 -2.91
CA ARG A 218 1.02 54.28 -3.13
C ARG A 218 0.19 54.41 -1.86
N ARG A 219 0.38 55.52 -1.16
CA ARG A 219 -0.54 56.01 -0.12
C ARG A 219 -1.89 56.25 -0.80
N CYS A 220 -2.91 55.50 -0.42
CA CYS A 220 -4.28 55.95 -0.59
C CYS A 220 -4.60 56.83 0.61
N GLY A 221 -4.75 58.14 0.36
CA GLY A 221 -5.32 59.06 1.32
C GLY A 221 -6.80 58.74 1.50
N PHE A 222 -7.19 58.57 2.76
CA PHE A 222 -8.57 58.64 3.20
C PHE A 222 -8.80 60.11 3.51
N ASP A 223 -9.54 60.82 2.65
CA ASP A 223 -10.07 62.14 2.98
C ASP A 223 -11.51 61.94 3.48
N GLU A 224 -11.74 62.36 4.72
CA GLU A 224 -13.06 62.55 5.32
C GLU A 224 -13.69 63.83 4.74
N GLY A 225 -14.98 63.75 4.36
CA GLY A 225 -15.78 64.87 3.87
C GLY A 225 -17.09 64.41 3.25
#